data_AF-A0A661RIV6-F1
#
_entry.id   AF-A0A661RIV6-F1
#
_cell.length_a   1.000
_cell.length_b   1.000
_cell.length_c   1.000
_cell.angle_alpha   90.00
_cell.angle_beta   90.00
_cell.angle_gamma   90.00
#
_symmetry.space_group_name_H-M   'P 1'
#
loop_
_entity.id
_entity.type
_entity.pdbx_description
1 polymer ?
#
loop_
_entity_poly.entity_id
_entity_poly.type
_entity_poly.pdbx_seq_one_letter_code
_entity_poly.pdbx_strand_id
1 'polypeptide(L)'
;MEILLKREEGENLSLLATGGTFYVVVLDREQDILFLAKGSQLARAFREQEQRRRQGIDASCPTCDFMLASEGVYCLQRSREFMQGLSRDEAEKTFKEVGLTNVWKEFRAKS
;
A
#
# COMPACT_ATOMS: atom_id res chain seq x y z
N MET A 1 -6.20 14.39 -3.84
CA MET A 1 -6.27 13.01 -3.34
C MET A 1 -7.28 12.97 -2.20
N GLU A 2 -8.14 11.97 -2.20
CA GLU A 2 -9.07 11.69 -1.10
C GLU A 2 -8.63 10.38 -0.41
N ILE A 3 -8.50 10.42 0.92
CA ILE A 3 -8.34 9.20 1.72
C ILE A 3 -9.74 8.61 1.88
N LEU A 4 -9.99 7.48 1.22
CA LEU A 4 -11.32 6.88 1.25
C LEU A 4 -11.52 6.04 2.51
N LEU A 5 -10.49 5.30 2.92
CA LEU A 5 -10.48 4.51 4.16
C LEU A 5 -9.05 4.40 4.70
N LYS A 6 -8.91 4.57 6.01
CA LYS A 6 -7.66 4.38 6.76
C LYS A 6 -7.93 3.42 7.90
N ARG A 7 -7.03 2.47 8.13
CA ARG A 7 -7.03 1.63 9.34
C ARG A 7 -6.10 2.29 10.37
N GLU A 8 -6.51 2.35 11.64
CA GLU A 8 -5.72 2.95 12.72
C GLU A 8 -5.44 2.00 13.90
N GLU A 9 -4.37 2.38 14.61
CA GLU A 9 -3.55 1.73 15.65
C GLU A 9 -3.28 0.22 15.53
N GLY A 10 -2.08 -0.08 15.01
CA GLY A 10 -1.53 -1.43 14.84
C GLY A 10 -1.58 -1.93 13.40
N GLU A 11 -2.48 -1.38 12.59
CA GLU A 11 -2.82 -1.96 11.28
C GLU A 11 -2.50 -0.98 10.15
N ASN A 12 -1.53 -1.37 9.33
CA ASN A 12 -0.82 -0.45 8.46
C ASN A 12 -1.39 -0.37 7.04
N LEU A 13 -2.71 -0.30 6.88
CA LEU A 13 -3.36 -0.35 5.57
C LEU A 13 -4.18 0.91 5.29
N SER A 14 -4.07 1.49 4.09
CA SER A 14 -4.86 2.65 3.66
C SER A 14 -5.29 2.55 2.20
N LEU A 15 -6.53 2.96 1.89
CA LEU A 15 -7.06 3.09 0.53
C LEU A 15 -7.21 4.56 0.16
N LEU A 16 -6.62 4.94 -0.96
CA LEU A 16 -6.59 6.30 -1.48
C LEU A 16 -7.21 6.31 -2.87
N ALA A 17 -7.83 7.43 -3.24
CA ALA A 17 -8.29 7.69 -4.59
C ALA A 17 -7.78 9.03 -5.13
N THR A 18 -7.35 9.03 -6.38
CA THR A 18 -7.02 10.23 -7.12
C THR A 18 -7.26 10.01 -8.62
N GLY A 19 -7.94 10.96 -9.28
CA GLY A 19 -8.17 10.92 -10.74
C GLY A 19 -8.78 9.61 -11.27
N GLY A 20 -9.69 8.97 -10.53
CA GLY A 20 -10.32 7.70 -10.92
C GLY A 20 -9.44 6.46 -10.72
N THR A 21 -8.22 6.62 -10.19
CA THR A 21 -7.31 5.53 -9.85
C THR A 21 -7.31 5.30 -8.34
N PHE A 22 -7.33 4.03 -7.92
CA PHE A 22 -7.19 3.65 -6.52
C PHE A 22 -5.76 3.22 -6.20
N TYR A 23 -5.37 3.50 -4.96
CA TYR A 23 -4.08 3.12 -4.42
C TYR A 23 -4.27 2.47 -3.06
N VAL A 24 -3.57 1.37 -2.81
CA VAL A 24 -3.53 0.73 -1.49
C VAL A 24 -2.13 0.82 -0.94
N VAL A 25 -1.99 1.40 0.24
CA VAL A 25 -0.71 1.51 0.95
C VAL A 25 -0.69 0.48 2.08
N VAL A 26 0.34 -0.37 2.15
CA VAL A 26 0.61 -1.25 3.29
C VAL A 26 1.96 -0.87 3.90
N LEU A 27 2.04 -0.56 5.20
CA LEU A 27 3.30 -0.28 5.90
C LEU A 27 3.60 -1.37 6.94
N ASP A 28 4.15 -2.52 6.58
CA ASP A 28 4.53 -3.50 7.59
C ASP A 28 5.79 -3.02 8.36
N ARG A 29 5.62 -2.62 9.62
CA ARG A 29 6.72 -2.13 10.47
C ARG A 29 7.57 -3.24 11.08
N GLU A 30 7.05 -4.46 11.19
CA GLU A 30 7.83 -5.59 11.70
C GLU A 30 8.79 -6.10 10.62
N GLN A 31 8.34 -6.07 9.37
CA GLN A 31 9.14 -6.49 8.21
C GLN A 31 9.86 -5.33 7.51
N ASP A 32 9.67 -4.10 7.98
CA ASP A 32 10.16 -2.87 7.36
C ASP A 32 9.81 -2.78 5.86
N ILE A 33 8.56 -3.10 5.53
CA ILE A 33 8.01 -3.10 4.16
C ILE A 33 7.04 -1.94 3.96
N LEU A 34 7.23 -1.17 2.90
CA LEU A 34 6.26 -0.19 2.40
C LEU A 34 5.75 -0.61 1.01
N PHE A 35 4.46 -0.87 0.92
CA PHE A 35 3.75 -1.33 -0.25
C PHE A 35 2.84 -0.23 -0.77
N LEU A 36 2.81 -0.02 -2.08
CA LEU A 36 1.82 0.78 -2.78
C LEU A 36 1.32 -0.04 -3.98
N ALA A 37 0.07 -0.46 -3.98
CA ALA A 37 -0.58 -1.02 -5.16
C ALA A 37 -1.37 0.06 -5.87
N LYS A 38 -1.41 0.01 -7.21
CA LYS A 38 -2.25 0.86 -8.06
C LYS A 38 -3.20 0.00 -8.88
N GLY A 39 -4.46 0.40 -9.02
CA GLY A 39 -5.38 -0.25 -9.95
C GLY A 39 -6.85 0.04 -9.70
N SER A 40 -7.65 -0.09 -10.75
CA SER A 40 -9.10 0.13 -10.71
C SER A 40 -9.86 -0.85 -9.82
N GLN A 41 -9.35 -2.07 -9.64
CA GLN A 41 -9.98 -3.12 -8.84
C GLN A 41 -9.65 -3.07 -7.35
N LEU A 42 -8.70 -2.22 -6.93
CA LEU A 42 -8.22 -2.18 -5.55
C LEU A 42 -9.30 -1.76 -4.55
N ALA A 43 -10.21 -0.86 -4.93
CA ALA A 43 -11.33 -0.49 -4.06
C ALA A 43 -12.24 -1.68 -3.73
N ARG A 44 -12.46 -2.57 -4.71
CA ARG A 44 -13.24 -3.79 -4.52
C ARG A 44 -12.48 -4.78 -3.65
N ALA A 45 -11.22 -5.07 -3.98
CA ALA A 45 -10.38 -5.96 -3.21
C ALA A 45 -10.27 -5.51 -1.74
N PHE A 46 -10.16 -4.20 -1.49
CA PHE A 46 -10.10 -3.65 -0.14
C PHE A 46 -11.39 -3.91 0.65
N ARG A 47 -12.56 -3.71 0.02
CA ARG A 47 -13.85 -4.00 0.67
C ARG A 47 -14.04 -5.48 0.96
N GLU A 48 -13.63 -6.35 0.03
CA GLU A 48 -13.71 -7.81 0.21
C GLU A 48 -12.79 -8.28 1.35
N GLN A 49 -11.57 -7.73 1.44
CA GLN A 49 -10.62 -7.99 2.52
C GLN A 49 -11.20 -7.58 3.89
N GLU A 50 -11.81 -6.38 3.97
CA GLU A 50 -12.49 -5.90 5.17
C GLU A 50 -13.71 -6.76 5.55
N GLN A 51 -14.48 -7.22 4.56
CA GLN A 51 -15.64 -8.08 4.81
C GLN A 51 -15.23 -9.44 5.37
N ARG A 52 -14.20 -10.08 4.79
CA ARG A 52 -13.66 -11.36 5.29
C ARG A 52 -13.19 -11.23 6.74
N ARG A 53 -12.48 -10.14 7.08
CA ARG A 53 -12.05 -9.87 8.46
C ARG A 53 -13.23 -9.73 9.42
N ARG A 54 -14.28 -9.00 9.05
CA ARG A 54 -15.50 -8.85 9.89
C ARG A 54 -16.20 -10.18 10.17
N GLN A 55 -15.98 -11.17 9.31
CA GLN A 55 -16.51 -12.53 9.46
C GLN A 55 -15.56 -13.45 10.26
N GLY A 56 -14.44 -12.93 10.78
CA GLY A 56 -13.43 -13.73 11.47
C GLY A 56 -12.64 -14.66 10.57
N ILE A 57 -12.72 -14.46 9.24
CA ILE A 57 -11.94 -15.23 8.26
C ILE A 57 -10.54 -14.67 8.24
N ASP A 58 -9.56 -15.54 8.47
CA ASP A 58 -8.15 -15.16 8.42
C ASP A 58 -7.79 -14.63 7.03
N ALA A 59 -7.32 -13.38 7.00
CA ALA A 59 -6.84 -12.70 5.81
C ALA A 59 -5.33 -12.51 5.95
N SER A 60 -4.62 -13.63 6.14
CA SER A 60 -3.22 -13.70 6.59
C SER A 60 -2.20 -13.08 5.64
N CYS A 61 -2.53 -12.82 4.38
CA CYS A 61 -1.68 -12.05 3.47
C CYS A 61 -2.48 -10.99 2.69
N PRO A 62 -2.84 -9.84 3.30
CA PRO A 62 -3.56 -8.78 2.61
C PRO A 62 -2.72 -8.21 1.45
N THR A 63 -1.39 -8.20 1.59
CA THR A 63 -0.45 -7.81 0.54
C THR A 63 -0.62 -8.67 -0.72
N CYS A 64 -0.81 -9.99 -0.58
CA CYS A 64 -0.98 -10.92 -1.70
C CYS A 64 -2.27 -10.62 -2.48
N ASP A 65 -3.38 -10.40 -1.78
CA ASP A 65 -4.66 -10.06 -2.39
C ASP A 65 -4.58 -8.73 -3.16
N PHE A 66 -3.90 -7.72 -2.61
CA PHE A 66 -3.73 -6.44 -3.29
C PHE A 66 -2.76 -6.50 -4.46
N MET A 67 -1.71 -7.34 -4.40
CA MET A 67 -0.83 -7.57 -5.54
C MET A 67 -1.61 -8.15 -6.73
N LEU A 68 -2.45 -9.15 -6.48
CA LEU A 68 -3.25 -9.82 -7.53
C LEU A 68 -4.31 -8.89 -8.16
N ALA A 69 -4.87 -7.97 -7.37
CA ALA A 69 -5.87 -7.02 -7.84
C ALA A 69 -5.27 -5.74 -8.45
N SER A 70 -3.95 -5.58 -8.42
CA SER A 70 -3.27 -4.38 -8.89
C SER A 70 -2.86 -4.47 -10.36
N GLU A 71 -2.87 -3.32 -11.01
CA GLU A 71 -2.25 -3.10 -12.32
C GLU A 71 -0.74 -2.86 -12.17
N GLY A 72 -0.28 -2.50 -10.97
CA GLY A 72 1.13 -2.34 -10.63
C GLY A 72 1.36 -2.32 -9.13
N VAL A 73 2.49 -2.89 -8.72
CA VAL A 73 2.92 -3.01 -7.32
C VAL A 73 4.25 -2.33 -7.12
N TYR A 74 4.33 -1.48 -6.11
CA TYR A 74 5.56 -0.90 -5.61
C TYR A 74 5.81 -1.49 -4.21
N CYS A 75 6.77 -2.40 -4.08
CA CYS A 75 7.15 -3.00 -2.80
C CYS A 75 8.58 -2.56 -2.42
N LEU A 76 8.67 -1.81 -1.33
CA LEU A 76 9.92 -1.35 -0.74
C LEU A 76 10.21 -2.16 0.51
N GLN A 77 11.35 -2.84 0.55
CA GLN A 77 11.87 -3.43 1.78
C GLN A 77 13.15 -2.67 2.17
N ARG A 78 13.31 -2.28 3.45
CA ARG A 78 14.50 -1.51 3.85
C ARG A 78 15.82 -2.24 3.61
N SER A 79 15.82 -3.58 3.75
CA SER A 79 17.03 -4.42 3.68
C SER A 79 17.38 -4.95 2.28
N ARG A 80 16.47 -4.81 1.30
CA ARG A 80 16.69 -5.19 -0.11
C ARG A 80 15.94 -4.22 -1.01
N GLU A 81 16.67 -3.57 -1.92
CA GLU A 81 16.07 -2.70 -2.92
C GLU A 81 15.04 -3.49 -3.74
N PHE A 82 13.81 -2.97 -3.75
CA PHE A 82 12.68 -3.26 -4.64
C PHE A 82 12.58 -4.67 -5.24
N MET A 83 11.56 -5.42 -4.80
CA MET A 83 11.28 -6.75 -5.38
C MET A 83 10.79 -6.71 -6.85
N GLN A 84 10.45 -5.54 -7.41
CA GLN A 84 10.01 -5.43 -8.80
C GLN A 84 10.51 -4.15 -9.48
N GLY A 85 11.69 -4.21 -10.11
CA GLY A 85 12.08 -3.49 -11.34
C GLY A 85 11.96 -1.96 -11.43
N LEU A 86 11.44 -1.29 -10.41
CA LEU A 86 11.21 0.15 -10.35
C LEU A 86 12.33 0.79 -9.54
N SER A 87 12.88 1.87 -10.10
CA SER A 87 13.92 2.62 -9.42
C SER A 87 13.36 3.31 -8.16
N ARG A 88 14.25 3.58 -7.20
CA ARG A 88 13.93 4.36 -6.01
C ARG A 88 13.33 5.73 -6.34
N ASP A 89 13.82 6.35 -7.42
CA ASP A 89 13.37 7.66 -7.89
C ASP A 89 11.95 7.60 -8.47
N GLU A 90 11.62 6.55 -9.22
CA GLU A 90 10.25 6.34 -9.73
C GLU A 90 9.26 6.08 -8.60
N ALA A 91 9.67 5.34 -7.57
CA ALA A 91 8.85 5.16 -6.38
C ALA A 91 8.66 6.48 -5.64
N GLU A 92 9.73 7.23 -5.35
CA GLU A 92 9.62 8.55 -4.69
C GLU A 92 8.72 9.50 -5.49
N LYS A 93 8.86 9.52 -6.82
CA LYS A 93 7.98 10.29 -7.70
C LYS A 93 6.53 9.84 -7.56
N THR A 94 6.26 8.54 -7.58
CA THR A 94 4.91 7.99 -7.40
C THR A 94 4.33 8.40 -6.05
N PHE A 95 5.08 8.27 -4.95
CA PHE A 95 4.67 8.70 -3.61
C PHE A 95 4.37 10.21 -3.54
N LYS A 96 5.15 11.05 -4.23
CA LYS A 96 4.88 12.50 -4.34
C LYS A 96 3.62 12.79 -5.16
N GLU A 97 3.45 12.14 -6.30
CA GLU A 97 2.27 12.27 -7.17
C GLU A 97 0.98 11.89 -6.46
N VAL A 98 1.04 10.85 -5.62
CA VAL A 98 -0.10 10.45 -4.78
C VAL A 98 -0.14 11.16 -3.44
N GLY A 99 0.64 12.22 -3.19
CA GLY A 99 0.54 13.03 -1.97
C GLY A 99 0.94 12.32 -0.67
N LEU A 100 1.73 11.24 -0.75
CA LEU A 100 2.21 10.43 0.37
C LEU A 100 3.67 10.73 0.76
N THR A 101 4.15 11.93 0.44
CA THR A 101 5.54 12.36 0.70
C THR A 101 5.94 12.22 2.18
N ASN A 102 5.01 12.39 3.12
CA ASN A 102 5.30 12.26 4.55
C ASN A 102 5.52 10.79 4.96
N VAL A 103 4.69 9.87 4.46
CA VAL A 103 4.86 8.42 4.68
C VAL A 103 6.21 7.96 4.12
N TRP A 104 6.58 8.44 2.93
CA TRP A 104 7.91 8.21 2.33
C TRP A 104 9.05 8.71 3.23
N LYS A 105 8.95 9.95 3.73
CA LYS A 105 9.96 10.55 4.62
C LYS A 105 10.09 9.77 5.92
N GLU A 106 8.99 9.40 6.57
CA GLU A 106 8.99 8.61 7.80
C GLU A 106 9.63 7.24 7.59
N PHE A 107 9.26 6.55 6.51
CA PHE A 107 9.86 5.27 6.13
C PHE A 107 11.36 5.39 5.85
N ARG A 108 11.85 6.53 5.35
CA ARG A 108 13.28 6.79 5.15
C ARG A 108 14.01 7.18 6.45
N ALA A 109 13.36 7.93 7.34
CA ALA A 109 14.02 8.63 8.44
C ALA A 109 14.52 7.74 9.58
N LYS A 110 13.95 6.54 9.82
CA LYS A 110 14.50 5.62 10.85
C LYS A 110 15.73 4.82 10.38
N SER A 111 16.72 5.49 9.79
CA SER A 111 18.03 4.90 9.48
C SER A 111 18.95 5.00 10.69
#